data_AF-A0A519RR78-F1
#
_entry.id   AF-A0A519RR78-F1
#
_cell.length_a   1.000
_cell.length_b   1.000
_cell.length_c   1.000
_cell.angle_alpha   90.00
_cell.angle_beta   90.00
_cell.angle_gamma   90.00
#
_symmetry.space_group_name_H-M   'P 1'
#
loop_
_entity.id
_entity.type
_entity.pdbx_description
1 polymer ?
#
loop_
_entity_poly.entity_id
_entity_poly.type
_entity_poly.pdbx_seq_one_letter_code
_entity_poly.pdbx_strand_id
1 'polypeptide(L)'
;PVSGKYDNGFFVIGEGSYAQSAGAVSFYRYGEDTLSIRAYEKENPGKILSNAAKTSTLQFASIINGSIYLMSKVNGPIVKVNEYTLKEEARYTQETSNWRSIIQVDGNRGLVSANDGVYQIDLGTLAVQNKLTTVGALNTGDMLKKGDYLYLMQSNGAKIVTAGNYSFVKSFSNLSRGFAQTPNGKVWASTGSRLIAIDNNLDTAGVALSVAVGTFGLDAPTRITASTKENAVFYHSGKAIYKYVDGNASSLAQPFRSRSYSELSVNIQCLYWCTC
;
A
#
# COMPACT_ATOMS: atom_id res chain seq x y z
N PRO A 1 15.69 -3.74 -25.17
CA PRO A 1 15.73 -2.50 -24.35
C PRO A 1 16.40 -2.79 -23.01
N VAL A 2 17.59 -2.24 -22.76
CA VAL A 2 18.11 -2.16 -21.39
C VAL A 2 17.47 -0.90 -20.81
N SER A 3 16.52 -1.10 -19.91
CA SER A 3 15.76 -0.05 -19.23
C SER A 3 16.59 0.41 -18.02
N GLY A 4 16.22 1.49 -17.32
CA GLY A 4 17.15 2.17 -16.39
C GLY A 4 17.69 1.31 -15.24
N LYS A 5 18.60 1.88 -14.43
CA LYS A 5 19.37 1.21 -13.34
C LYS A 5 18.55 0.29 -12.41
N TYR A 6 17.24 0.52 -12.32
CA TYR A 6 16.27 -0.16 -11.45
C TYR A 6 15.18 -0.93 -12.22
N ASP A 7 15.46 -1.40 -13.44
CA ASP A 7 14.49 -2.08 -14.31
C ASP A 7 14.32 -3.60 -14.06
N ASN A 8 15.39 -4.27 -13.60
CA ASN A 8 15.44 -5.73 -13.48
C ASN A 8 15.49 -6.18 -12.01
N GLY A 9 14.38 -6.01 -11.29
CA GLY A 9 14.35 -6.32 -9.87
C GLY A 9 13.08 -5.89 -9.17
N PHE A 10 13.18 -5.68 -7.85
CA PHE A 10 12.10 -5.10 -7.06
C PHE A 10 12.64 -4.18 -5.96
N PHE A 11 11.81 -3.19 -5.59
CA PHE A 11 12.12 -2.30 -4.48
C PHE A 11 11.71 -2.93 -3.15
N VAL A 12 12.52 -2.66 -2.13
CA VAL A 12 12.23 -2.99 -0.73
C VAL A 12 12.21 -1.68 0.03
N ILE A 13 11.07 -1.34 0.64
CA ILE A 13 10.98 -0.18 1.51
C ILE A 13 11.09 -0.61 2.96
N GLY A 14 11.99 0.04 3.69
CA GLY A 14 12.16 -0.14 5.13
C GLY A 14 11.59 1.06 5.86
N GLU A 15 10.78 0.81 6.89
CA GLU A 15 10.11 1.86 7.66
C GLU A 15 11.10 2.82 8.35
N GLY A 16 12.25 2.30 8.78
CA GLY A 16 13.20 3.00 9.63
C GLY A 16 12.87 2.82 11.11
N SER A 17 13.31 3.74 11.95
CA SER A 17 13.03 3.70 13.40
C SER A 17 12.85 5.10 13.95
N TYR A 18 11.73 5.32 14.64
CA TYR A 18 11.37 6.60 15.25
C TYR A 18 12.53 7.18 16.07
N ALA A 19 12.88 8.44 15.80
CA ALA A 19 13.97 9.20 16.41
C ALA A 19 15.38 8.59 16.24
N GLN A 20 15.55 7.52 15.44
CA GLN A 20 16.83 6.84 15.25
C GLN A 20 17.29 6.88 13.79
N SER A 21 16.42 6.49 12.85
CA SER A 21 16.76 6.41 11.43
C SER A 21 15.55 6.69 10.53
N ALA A 22 15.81 7.42 9.45
CA ALA A 22 14.84 7.58 8.38
C ALA A 22 14.64 6.25 7.64
N GLY A 23 13.42 6.04 7.15
CA GLY A 23 13.13 4.94 6.25
C GLY A 23 13.98 4.98 5.00
N ALA A 24 14.06 3.84 4.31
CA ALA A 24 14.97 3.63 3.20
C ALA A 24 14.28 2.92 2.05
N VAL A 25 14.67 3.24 0.83
CA VAL A 25 14.32 2.46 -0.36
C VAL A 25 15.58 1.73 -0.80
N SER A 26 15.50 0.42 -0.88
CA SER A 26 16.56 -0.46 -1.40
C SER A 26 16.06 -1.15 -2.67
N PHE A 27 16.97 -1.66 -3.49
CA PHE A 27 16.61 -2.38 -4.71
C PHE A 27 17.31 -3.73 -4.75
N TYR A 28 16.53 -4.80 -4.88
CA TYR A 28 17.05 -6.13 -5.14
C TYR A 28 17.10 -6.37 -6.64
N ARG A 29 18.26 -6.74 -7.16
CA ARG A 29 18.44 -6.98 -8.60
C ARG A 29 18.41 -8.46 -8.92
N TYR A 30 17.57 -8.84 -9.89
CA TYR A 30 17.51 -10.21 -10.36
C TYR A 30 18.80 -10.63 -11.07
N GLY A 31 19.22 -11.88 -10.87
CA GLY A 31 20.38 -12.49 -11.53
C GLY A 31 21.73 -12.13 -10.90
N GLU A 32 21.84 -10.98 -10.24
CA GLU A 32 22.98 -10.66 -9.38
C GLU A 32 22.77 -11.11 -7.93
N ASP A 33 21.51 -11.28 -7.51
CA ASP A 33 21.08 -11.60 -6.15
C ASP A 33 21.64 -10.63 -5.08
N THR A 34 21.85 -9.38 -5.47
CA THR A 34 22.35 -8.31 -4.61
C THR A 34 21.26 -7.33 -4.21
N LEU A 35 21.36 -6.82 -2.98
CA LEU A 35 20.52 -5.73 -2.47
C LEU A 35 21.33 -4.42 -2.44
N SER A 36 20.98 -3.48 -3.31
CA SER A 36 21.48 -2.10 -3.21
C SER A 36 20.73 -1.39 -2.08
N ILE A 37 21.34 -1.42 -0.90
CA ILE A 37 20.81 -0.78 0.31
C ILE A 37 20.80 0.75 0.15
N ARG A 38 19.72 1.40 0.60
CA ARG A 38 19.54 2.87 0.59
C ARG A 38 19.79 3.49 -0.80
N ALA A 39 19.19 2.87 -1.81
CA ALA A 39 19.29 3.28 -3.21
C ALA A 39 18.77 4.71 -3.44
N TYR A 40 17.68 5.11 -2.79
CA TYR A 40 17.12 6.47 -2.92
C TYR A 40 18.15 7.56 -2.54
N GLU A 41 18.83 7.40 -1.41
CA GLU A 41 19.79 8.37 -0.89
C GLU A 41 21.06 8.44 -1.73
N LYS A 42 21.45 7.33 -2.37
CA LYS A 42 22.57 7.33 -3.33
C LYS A 42 22.25 8.19 -4.55
N GLU A 43 21.01 8.17 -5.03
CA GLU A 43 20.58 8.97 -6.19
C GLU A 43 20.19 10.41 -5.83
N ASN A 44 19.96 10.68 -4.54
CA ASN A 44 19.54 11.99 -4.03
C ASN A 44 20.40 12.42 -2.82
N PRO A 45 21.69 12.74 -3.02
CA PRO A 45 22.60 13.11 -1.92
C PRO A 45 22.04 14.26 -1.07
N GLY A 46 22.11 14.11 0.25
CA GLY A 46 21.63 15.10 1.22
C GLY A 46 20.12 15.07 1.48
N LYS A 47 19.34 14.26 0.75
CA LYS A 47 17.90 14.10 0.99
C LYS A 47 17.59 12.84 1.79
N ILE A 48 16.61 12.93 2.67
CA ILE A 48 16.09 11.80 3.47
C ILE A 48 14.56 11.71 3.37
N LEU A 49 14.05 10.51 3.60
CA LEU A 49 12.61 10.20 3.67
C LEU A 49 12.09 10.39 5.09
N SER A 50 12.39 11.56 5.65
CA SER A 50 11.97 11.92 7.01
C SER A 50 12.00 13.43 7.22
N ASN A 51 11.30 13.90 8.25
CA ASN A 51 11.54 15.21 8.85
C ASN A 51 12.95 15.32 9.46
N ALA A 52 13.37 16.55 9.76
CA ALA A 52 14.71 16.84 10.27
C ALA A 52 15.02 16.14 11.62
N ALA A 53 14.00 15.96 12.46
CA ALA A 53 14.13 15.31 13.77
C ALA A 53 14.16 13.77 13.70
N LYS A 54 14.02 13.17 12.51
CA LYS A 54 13.93 11.71 12.31
C LYS A 54 12.77 11.04 13.07
N THR A 55 11.69 11.78 13.32
CA THR A 55 10.50 11.28 14.04
C THR A 55 9.39 10.80 13.10
N SER A 56 9.54 10.99 11.79
CA SER A 56 8.71 10.36 10.77
C SER A 56 9.30 9.03 10.30
N THR A 57 8.46 8.06 9.99
CA THR A 57 8.88 6.78 9.40
C THR A 57 8.23 6.56 8.03
N LEU A 58 8.93 5.85 7.13
CA LEU A 58 8.44 5.58 5.78
C LEU A 58 7.30 4.57 5.86
N GLN A 59 6.10 5.00 5.47
CA GLN A 59 4.88 4.25 5.67
C GLN A 59 4.40 3.53 4.42
N PHE A 60 4.61 4.10 3.22
CA PHE A 60 3.97 3.60 2.00
C PHE A 60 4.77 3.91 0.75
N ALA A 61 4.66 3.03 -0.24
CA ALA A 61 5.12 3.23 -1.59
C ALA A 61 4.10 2.71 -2.60
N SER A 62 3.94 3.41 -3.73
CA SER A 62 3.21 2.92 -4.90
C SER A 62 3.83 3.44 -6.19
N ILE A 63 3.78 2.63 -7.25
CA ILE A 63 4.14 3.04 -8.60
C ILE A 63 2.90 3.58 -9.30
N ILE A 64 2.97 4.81 -9.78
CA ILE A 64 1.89 5.49 -10.50
C ILE A 64 2.52 6.21 -11.70
N ASN A 65 2.07 5.90 -12.92
CA ASN A 65 2.50 6.53 -14.17
C ASN A 65 4.03 6.68 -14.33
N GLY A 66 4.78 5.62 -14.04
CA GLY A 66 6.24 5.62 -14.20
C GLY A 66 7.03 6.31 -13.09
N SER A 67 6.37 6.61 -11.96
CA SER A 67 6.99 7.22 -10.79
C SER A 67 6.64 6.45 -9.53
N ILE A 68 7.56 6.41 -8.57
CA ILE A 68 7.33 5.87 -7.24
C ILE A 68 6.96 7.04 -6.31
N TYR A 69 5.84 6.90 -5.62
CA TYR A 69 5.37 7.83 -4.59
C TYR A 69 5.66 7.22 -3.23
N LEU A 70 6.53 7.87 -2.47
CA LEU A 70 6.99 7.47 -1.14
C LEU A 70 6.35 8.37 -0.09
N MET A 71 5.73 7.79 0.93
CA MET A 71 5.02 8.57 1.95
C MET A 71 5.52 8.23 3.33
N SER A 72 5.94 9.24 4.08
CA SER A 72 6.33 9.08 5.48
C SER A 72 5.21 9.58 6.40
N LYS A 73 4.90 8.82 7.46
CA LYS A 73 3.93 9.23 8.49
C LYS A 73 4.57 10.21 9.49
N VAL A 74 3.75 10.90 10.27
CA VAL A 74 4.16 11.78 11.39
C VAL A 74 5.11 12.93 10.96
N ASN A 75 4.54 14.00 10.41
CA ASN A 75 5.26 15.19 9.89
C ASN A 75 6.25 14.85 8.76
N GLY A 76 6.05 13.69 8.12
CA GLY A 76 6.94 13.18 7.09
C GLY A 76 6.59 13.69 5.68
N PRO A 77 7.56 13.66 4.74
CA PRO A 77 7.31 14.09 3.38
C PRO A 77 6.46 13.08 2.58
N ILE A 78 5.80 13.59 1.54
CA ILE A 78 5.44 12.82 0.34
C ILE A 78 6.52 13.13 -0.69
N VAL A 79 7.11 12.10 -1.29
CA VAL A 79 8.19 12.23 -2.27
C VAL A 79 7.82 11.47 -3.53
N LYS A 80 7.95 12.12 -4.69
CA LYS A 80 7.80 11.49 -6.00
C LYS A 80 9.20 11.30 -6.60
N VAL A 81 9.51 10.10 -7.04
CA VAL A 81 10.78 9.79 -7.71
C VAL A 81 10.51 9.05 -9.02
N ASN A 82 11.40 9.22 -9.99
CA ASN A 82 11.36 8.46 -11.23
C ASN A 82 11.62 6.96 -10.96
N GLU A 83 10.82 6.05 -11.51
CA GLU A 83 10.95 4.60 -11.17
C GLU A 83 12.26 3.96 -11.69
N TYR A 84 12.84 4.49 -12.77
CA TYR A 84 14.03 3.92 -13.40
C TYR A 84 15.35 4.51 -12.91
N THR A 85 15.30 5.68 -12.28
CA THR A 85 16.51 6.40 -11.81
C THR A 85 16.50 6.73 -10.33
N LEU A 86 15.35 6.58 -9.64
CA LEU A 86 15.10 7.04 -8.27
C LEU A 86 15.38 8.52 -7.98
N LYS A 87 15.66 9.34 -9.01
CA LYS A 87 15.83 10.78 -8.83
C LYS A 87 14.51 11.41 -8.42
N GLU A 88 14.56 12.27 -7.40
CA GLU A 88 13.41 13.00 -6.88
C GLU A 88 12.92 14.04 -7.90
N GLU A 89 11.63 13.95 -8.20
CA GLU A 89 10.93 14.84 -9.14
C GLU A 89 10.08 15.88 -8.40
N ALA A 90 9.52 15.51 -7.24
CA ALA A 90 8.75 16.42 -6.39
C ALA A 90 8.80 15.99 -4.92
N ARG A 91 8.57 16.96 -4.03
CA ARG A 91 8.49 16.76 -2.59
C ARG A 91 7.45 17.70 -2.00
N TYR A 92 6.58 17.15 -1.16
CA TYR A 92 5.66 17.91 -0.34
C TYR A 92 5.91 17.61 1.14
N THR A 93 5.98 18.66 1.95
CA THR A 93 6.17 18.58 3.40
C THR A 93 5.11 19.43 4.08
N GLN A 94 4.46 18.86 5.08
CA GLN A 94 3.49 19.57 5.90
C GLN A 94 3.68 19.20 7.36
N GLU A 95 3.90 20.20 8.19
CA GLU A 95 3.88 20.06 9.64
C GLU A 95 2.51 19.54 10.09
N THR A 96 2.45 18.64 11.06
CA THR A 96 1.25 17.92 11.56
C THR A 96 0.67 16.83 10.65
N SER A 97 1.32 16.52 9.51
CA SER A 97 0.84 15.47 8.63
C SER A 97 0.97 14.06 9.21
N ASN A 98 0.08 13.14 8.80
CA ASN A 98 0.18 11.75 9.20
C ASN A 98 -0.35 10.81 8.11
N TRP A 99 0.41 10.73 7.01
CA TRP A 99 0.03 10.04 5.79
C TRP A 99 -0.05 8.51 5.93
N ARG A 100 -0.83 7.88 5.04
CA ARG A 100 -1.13 6.45 5.07
C ARG A 100 -0.95 5.78 3.70
N SER A 101 -1.68 6.24 2.68
CA SER A 101 -1.57 5.72 1.31
C SER A 101 -1.86 6.78 0.26
N ILE A 102 -1.53 6.48 -0.99
CA ILE A 102 -1.78 7.34 -2.16
C ILE A 102 -2.26 6.50 -3.34
N ILE A 103 -3.25 7.02 -4.08
CA ILE A 103 -3.74 6.42 -5.31
C ILE A 103 -3.94 7.49 -6.39
N GLN A 104 -3.91 7.07 -7.65
CA GLN A 104 -4.41 7.85 -8.77
C GLN A 104 -5.93 7.68 -8.91
N VAL A 105 -6.60 8.78 -9.20
CA VAL A 105 -8.01 8.77 -9.63
C VAL A 105 -8.08 8.81 -11.16
N ASP A 106 -7.56 9.87 -11.76
CA ASP A 106 -7.34 10.02 -13.21
C ASP A 106 -6.28 11.08 -13.48
N GLY A 107 -5.59 11.03 -14.63
CA GLY A 107 -4.56 12.02 -14.98
C GLY A 107 -3.60 12.32 -13.82
N ASN A 108 -3.49 13.59 -13.43
CA ASN A 108 -2.76 14.01 -12.24
C ASN A 108 -3.61 14.10 -10.96
N ARG A 109 -4.92 13.84 -11.02
CA ARG A 109 -5.78 13.85 -9.84
C ARG A 109 -5.55 12.57 -9.03
N GLY A 110 -5.09 12.74 -7.80
CA GLY A 110 -4.88 11.66 -6.84
C GLY A 110 -5.63 11.89 -5.54
N LEU A 111 -5.58 10.88 -4.68
CA LEU A 111 -5.99 10.97 -3.28
C LEU A 111 -4.85 10.53 -2.38
N VAL A 112 -4.71 11.20 -1.23
CA VAL A 112 -3.87 10.76 -0.12
C VAL A 112 -4.74 10.51 1.10
N SER A 113 -4.52 9.39 1.77
CA SER A 113 -5.17 9.10 3.05
C SER A 113 -4.25 9.44 4.21
N ALA A 114 -4.87 9.78 5.34
CA ALA A 114 -4.20 10.23 6.55
C ALA A 114 -4.91 9.68 7.80
N ASN A 115 -4.33 9.94 8.98
CA ASN A 115 -4.91 9.57 10.27
C ASN A 115 -6.26 10.25 10.58
N ASP A 116 -6.66 11.23 9.78
CA ASP A 116 -7.85 12.02 10.01
C ASP A 116 -8.74 12.15 8.76
N GLY A 117 -8.48 11.43 7.67
CA GLY A 117 -9.37 11.39 6.52
C GLY A 117 -8.66 11.16 5.19
N VAL A 118 -9.25 11.69 4.12
CA VAL A 118 -8.73 11.60 2.75
C VAL A 118 -8.70 12.99 2.14
N TYR A 119 -7.61 13.31 1.46
CA TYR A 119 -7.36 14.60 0.82
C TYR A 119 -7.12 14.39 -0.67
N GLN A 120 -7.52 15.37 -1.47
CA GLN A 120 -7.10 15.44 -2.86
C GLN A 120 -5.63 15.85 -2.96
N ILE A 121 -4.94 15.35 -3.98
CA ILE A 121 -3.56 15.73 -4.30
C ILE A 121 -3.41 15.86 -5.81
N ASP A 122 -2.60 16.84 -6.24
CA ASP A 122 -2.07 16.84 -7.60
C ASP A 122 -0.81 15.97 -7.65
N LEU A 123 -0.83 14.88 -8.41
CA LEU A 123 0.24 13.90 -8.49
C LEU A 123 1.50 14.40 -9.21
N GLY A 124 1.42 15.50 -9.96
CA GLY A 124 2.58 16.12 -10.61
C GLY A 124 3.39 16.97 -9.65
N THR A 125 2.69 17.83 -8.90
CA THR A 125 3.27 18.83 -7.98
C THR A 125 3.33 18.36 -6.53
N LEU A 126 2.57 17.32 -6.18
CA LEU A 126 2.28 16.85 -4.82
C LEU A 126 1.53 17.87 -3.94
N ALA A 127 0.94 18.91 -4.52
CA ALA A 127 0.14 19.87 -3.77
C ALA A 127 -1.12 19.19 -3.20
N VAL A 128 -1.18 19.07 -1.87
CA VAL A 128 -2.37 18.58 -1.15
C VAL A 128 -3.43 19.68 -1.14
N GLN A 129 -4.66 19.27 -1.41
CA GLN A 129 -5.81 20.15 -1.59
C GLN A 129 -6.90 19.83 -0.56
N ASN A 130 -8.17 20.01 -0.93
CA ASN A 130 -9.32 19.85 -0.06
C ASN A 130 -9.46 18.42 0.48
N LYS A 131 -9.81 18.36 1.76
CA LYS A 131 -10.26 17.15 2.44
C LYS A 131 -11.63 16.73 1.91
N LEU A 132 -11.83 15.43 1.69
CA LEU A 132 -13.11 14.88 1.30
C LEU A 132 -14.07 14.86 2.49
N THR A 133 -15.13 15.66 2.42
CA THR A 133 -16.14 15.74 3.50
C THR A 133 -17.07 14.53 3.53
N THR A 134 -17.31 13.90 2.39
CA THR A 134 -18.20 12.73 2.23
C THR A 134 -17.72 11.49 2.99
N VAL A 135 -16.44 11.43 3.34
CA VAL A 135 -15.81 10.26 3.99
C VAL A 135 -15.61 10.44 5.49
N GLY A 136 -15.80 11.65 6.02
CA GLY A 136 -15.64 11.96 7.44
C GLY A 136 -14.17 12.03 7.88
N ALA A 137 -13.94 12.58 9.08
CA ALA A 137 -12.62 12.78 9.64
C ALA A 137 -12.13 11.54 10.43
N LEU A 138 -11.85 10.45 9.71
CA LEU A 138 -11.48 9.17 10.31
C LEU A 138 -10.11 8.71 9.80
N ASN A 139 -9.36 8.00 10.66
CA ASN A 139 -8.12 7.35 10.25
C ASN A 139 -8.40 6.42 9.07
N THR A 140 -7.80 6.75 7.94
CA THR A 140 -8.03 6.07 6.67
C THR A 140 -6.70 5.50 6.19
N GLY A 141 -6.64 4.18 6.06
CA GLY A 141 -5.46 3.44 5.62
C GLY A 141 -5.44 3.30 4.10
N ASP A 142 -5.37 2.04 3.66
CA ASP A 142 -5.38 1.62 2.26
C ASP A 142 -6.55 2.23 1.45
N MET A 143 -6.24 2.54 0.19
CA MET A 143 -7.22 2.94 -0.81
C MET A 143 -7.02 2.13 -2.10
N LEU A 144 -8.10 1.93 -2.86
CA LEU A 144 -8.05 1.28 -4.17
C LEU A 144 -9.04 1.96 -5.11
N LYS A 145 -8.62 2.22 -6.35
CA LYS A 145 -9.54 2.58 -7.44
C LYS A 145 -9.87 1.35 -8.28
N LYS A 146 -11.16 1.18 -8.60
CA LYS A 146 -11.63 0.22 -9.60
C LYS A 146 -12.79 0.84 -10.37
N GLY A 147 -12.59 1.04 -11.68
CA GLY A 147 -13.59 1.68 -12.54
C GLY A 147 -13.99 3.06 -11.98
N ASP A 148 -15.29 3.24 -11.78
CA ASP A 148 -15.89 4.47 -11.25
C ASP A 148 -15.95 4.52 -9.71
N TYR A 149 -15.37 3.54 -9.02
CA TYR A 149 -15.41 3.46 -7.56
C TYR A 149 -14.04 3.59 -6.93
N LEU A 150 -14.04 4.25 -5.77
CA LEU A 150 -12.91 4.38 -4.87
C LEU A 150 -13.27 3.70 -3.56
N TYR A 151 -12.45 2.74 -3.16
CA TYR A 151 -12.58 1.96 -1.95
C TYR A 151 -11.62 2.52 -0.92
N LEU A 152 -12.13 2.88 0.26
CA LEU A 152 -11.40 3.58 1.31
C LEU A 152 -11.51 2.77 2.61
N MET A 153 -10.39 2.30 3.14
CA MET A 153 -10.36 1.56 4.40
C MET A 153 -10.26 2.52 5.57
N GLN A 154 -11.35 2.70 6.33
CA GLN A 154 -11.42 3.60 7.48
C GLN A 154 -11.44 2.81 8.80
N SER A 155 -11.16 3.49 9.92
CA SER A 155 -11.15 2.87 11.25
C SER A 155 -12.49 2.25 11.67
N ASN A 156 -13.59 2.62 11.02
CA ASN A 156 -14.93 2.10 11.28
C ASN A 156 -15.49 1.24 10.14
N GLY A 157 -14.66 0.81 9.19
CA GLY A 157 -15.10 0.01 8.05
C GLY A 157 -14.58 0.51 6.70
N ALA A 158 -14.99 -0.18 5.63
CA ALA A 158 -14.76 0.32 4.29
C ALA A 158 -15.86 1.31 3.88
N LYS A 159 -15.47 2.36 3.16
CA LYS A 159 -16.38 3.28 2.49
C LYS A 159 -16.08 3.28 0.99
N ILE A 160 -17.14 3.29 0.19
CA ILE A 160 -17.08 3.38 -1.26
C ILE A 160 -17.65 4.72 -1.69
N VAL A 161 -16.89 5.44 -2.50
CA VAL A 161 -17.33 6.69 -3.14
C VAL A 161 -17.11 6.63 -4.65
N THR A 162 -17.79 7.50 -5.40
CA THR A 162 -17.56 7.63 -6.84
C THR A 162 -16.21 8.27 -7.14
N ALA A 163 -15.54 7.85 -8.21
CA ALA A 163 -14.29 8.44 -8.67
C ALA A 163 -14.49 9.83 -9.30
N GLY A 164 -15.64 10.08 -9.92
CA GLY A 164 -15.92 11.34 -10.62
C GLY A 164 -16.05 12.54 -9.67
N ASN A 165 -16.77 12.38 -8.55
CA ASN A 165 -17.06 13.50 -7.65
C ASN A 165 -17.05 13.13 -6.15
N TYR A 166 -16.54 11.95 -5.79
CA TYR A 166 -16.42 11.48 -4.39
C TYR A 166 -17.74 11.37 -3.64
N SER A 167 -18.85 11.21 -4.35
CA SER A 167 -20.17 11.00 -3.75
C SER A 167 -20.23 9.63 -3.07
N PHE A 168 -20.85 9.57 -1.89
CA PHE A 168 -21.01 8.32 -1.14
C PHE A 168 -21.86 7.31 -1.92
N VAL A 169 -21.41 6.04 -1.92
CA VAL A 169 -22.10 4.94 -2.59
C VAL A 169 -22.54 3.88 -1.59
N LYS A 170 -21.61 3.32 -0.80
CA LYS A 170 -21.88 2.20 0.12
C LYS A 170 -20.83 2.16 1.24
N SER A 171 -21.16 1.52 2.35
CA SER A 171 -20.21 1.26 3.45
C SER A 171 -20.36 -0.16 4.01
N PHE A 172 -19.28 -0.64 4.62
CA PHE A 172 -19.22 -1.95 5.28
C PHE A 172 -18.48 -1.82 6.61
N SER A 173 -19.21 -1.88 7.74
CA SER A 173 -18.65 -1.61 9.07
C SER A 173 -17.65 -2.66 9.58
N ASN A 174 -17.74 -3.89 9.09
CA ASN A 174 -16.98 -5.02 9.65
C ASN A 174 -15.66 -5.29 8.91
N LEU A 175 -15.36 -4.53 7.85
CA LEU A 175 -14.10 -4.64 7.12
C LEU A 175 -13.01 -3.85 7.85
N SER A 176 -11.82 -4.44 7.95
CA SER A 176 -10.73 -3.86 8.74
C SER A 176 -9.37 -3.89 8.04
N ARG A 177 -9.22 -4.62 6.92
CA ARG A 177 -7.97 -4.72 6.14
C ARG A 177 -8.25 -4.83 4.64
N GLY A 178 -7.30 -4.40 3.81
CA GLY A 178 -7.39 -4.48 2.35
C GLY A 178 -7.37 -3.11 1.67
N PHE A 179 -7.23 -3.04 0.36
CA PHE A 179 -7.92 -3.90 -0.63
C PHE A 179 -7.00 -4.64 -1.62
N ALA A 180 -7.52 -5.68 -2.27
CA ALA A 180 -6.87 -6.35 -3.41
C ALA A 180 -7.87 -6.69 -4.52
N GLN A 181 -7.52 -6.51 -5.80
CA GLN A 181 -8.42 -6.78 -6.93
C GLN A 181 -7.98 -8.03 -7.70
N THR A 182 -8.88 -9.01 -7.85
CA THR A 182 -8.63 -10.19 -8.70
C THR A 182 -9.04 -9.95 -10.16
N PRO A 183 -8.54 -10.75 -11.13
CA PRO A 183 -8.82 -10.56 -12.56
C PRO A 183 -10.30 -10.60 -12.95
N ASN A 184 -11.13 -11.36 -12.22
CA ASN A 184 -12.59 -11.35 -12.38
C ASN A 184 -13.28 -10.06 -11.89
N GLY A 185 -12.52 -9.04 -11.49
CA GLY A 185 -13.03 -7.74 -11.08
C GLY A 185 -13.48 -7.67 -9.63
N LYS A 186 -13.46 -8.76 -8.84
CA LYS A 186 -13.82 -8.68 -7.42
C LYS A 186 -12.76 -7.91 -6.64
N VAL A 187 -13.22 -7.07 -5.72
CA VAL A 187 -12.36 -6.42 -4.73
C VAL A 187 -12.46 -7.20 -3.43
N TRP A 188 -11.32 -7.54 -2.85
CA TRP A 188 -11.21 -8.31 -1.63
C TRP A 188 -10.77 -7.42 -0.48
N ALA A 189 -11.41 -7.63 0.66
CA ALA A 189 -11.05 -7.06 1.95
C ALA A 189 -11.13 -8.15 3.02
N SER A 190 -10.74 -7.83 4.25
CA SER A 190 -10.82 -8.80 5.35
C SER A 190 -11.44 -8.19 6.59
N THR A 191 -12.14 -9.04 7.35
CA THR A 191 -12.59 -8.77 8.73
C THR A 191 -11.52 -9.17 9.76
N GLY A 192 -10.37 -9.66 9.33
CA GLY A 192 -9.40 -10.39 10.16
C GLY A 192 -9.62 -11.89 10.08
N SER A 193 -10.83 -12.38 10.39
CA SER A 193 -11.18 -13.81 10.39
C SER A 193 -11.80 -14.33 9.10
N ARG A 194 -12.12 -13.44 8.16
CA ARG A 194 -12.72 -13.77 6.85
C ARG A 194 -12.06 -12.98 5.74
N LEU A 195 -12.00 -13.55 4.54
CA LEU A 195 -11.86 -12.76 3.32
C LEU A 195 -13.26 -12.49 2.77
N ILE A 196 -13.51 -11.23 2.42
CA ILE A 196 -14.79 -10.76 1.91
C ILE A 196 -14.56 -10.26 0.48
N ALA A 197 -15.18 -10.92 -0.48
CA ALA A 197 -15.32 -10.41 -1.84
C ALA A 197 -16.40 -9.32 -1.86
N ILE A 198 -16.12 -8.26 -2.61
CA ILE A 198 -17.07 -7.24 -3.05
C ILE A 198 -17.11 -7.35 -4.58
N ASP A 199 -18.25 -7.73 -5.13
CA ASP A 199 -18.41 -7.91 -6.58
C ASP A 199 -18.66 -6.59 -7.33
N ASN A 200 -19.02 -6.68 -8.61
CA ASN A 200 -19.29 -5.50 -9.44
C ASN A 200 -20.58 -4.76 -9.07
N ASN A 201 -21.53 -5.44 -8.41
CA ASN A 201 -22.77 -4.86 -7.89
C ASN A 201 -22.59 -4.36 -6.44
N LEU A 202 -21.37 -4.44 -5.91
CA LEU A 202 -21.03 -4.16 -4.53
C LEU A 202 -21.69 -5.11 -3.52
N ASP A 203 -22.11 -6.28 -3.97
CA ASP A 203 -22.58 -7.35 -3.09
C ASP A 203 -21.40 -8.11 -2.50
N THR A 204 -21.64 -8.72 -1.34
CA THR A 204 -20.56 -9.33 -0.57
C THR A 204 -20.75 -10.82 -0.35
N ALA A 205 -19.66 -11.56 -0.48
CA ALA A 205 -19.57 -12.97 -0.15
C ALA A 205 -18.29 -13.21 0.65
N GLY A 206 -18.37 -13.99 1.72
CA GLY A 206 -17.24 -14.19 2.63
C GLY A 206 -16.82 -15.64 2.73
N VAL A 207 -15.52 -15.89 2.76
CA VAL A 207 -14.92 -17.18 3.11
C VAL A 207 -14.25 -17.08 4.49
N ALA A 208 -14.46 -18.08 5.34
CA ALA A 208 -13.79 -18.15 6.63
C ALA A 208 -12.30 -18.46 6.45
N LEU A 209 -11.45 -17.84 7.26
CA LEU A 209 -10.03 -18.13 7.30
C LEU A 209 -9.71 -19.10 8.43
N SER A 210 -8.92 -20.12 8.13
CA SER A 210 -8.35 -21.03 9.13
C SER A 210 -7.38 -20.32 10.07
N VAL A 211 -6.73 -19.26 9.59
CA VAL A 211 -5.85 -18.39 10.37
C VAL A 211 -6.14 -16.93 9.99
N ALA A 212 -6.34 -16.09 11.00
CA ALA A 212 -6.68 -14.69 10.80
C ALA A 212 -5.57 -13.89 10.09
N VAL A 213 -5.95 -12.88 9.31
CA VAL A 213 -5.03 -11.86 8.80
C VAL A 213 -4.45 -11.07 9.99
N GLY A 214 -3.14 -10.78 9.96
CA GLY A 214 -2.48 -10.14 11.09
C GLY A 214 -3.04 -8.78 11.52
N THR A 215 -2.82 -8.42 12.79
CA THR A 215 -3.64 -7.49 13.58
C THR A 215 -3.14 -6.05 13.70
N PHE A 216 -2.21 -5.58 12.86
CA PHE A 216 -1.69 -4.20 12.94
C PHE A 216 -2.72 -3.14 12.53
N GLY A 217 -2.57 -1.91 13.01
CA GLY A 217 -3.45 -0.78 12.70
C GLY A 217 -3.40 -0.34 11.23
N LEU A 218 -4.19 0.69 10.89
CA LEU A 218 -4.22 1.28 9.54
C LEU A 218 -2.94 2.04 9.17
N ASP A 219 -2.03 2.21 10.14
CA ASP A 219 -0.68 2.74 10.01
C ASP A 219 0.36 1.63 9.73
N ALA A 220 -0.08 0.51 9.14
CA ALA A 220 0.77 -0.56 8.66
C ALA A 220 0.41 -0.94 7.21
N PRO A 221 1.34 -1.52 6.44
CA PRO A 221 1.07 -1.89 5.04
C PRO A 221 -0.03 -2.94 4.91
N THR A 222 -0.71 -2.92 3.77
CA THR A 222 -1.73 -3.93 3.45
C THR A 222 -1.17 -5.34 3.53
N ARG A 223 -1.94 -6.25 4.13
CA ARG A 223 -1.55 -7.66 4.33
C ARG A 223 -2.18 -8.60 3.34
N ILE A 224 -2.89 -8.05 2.35
CA ILE A 224 -3.53 -8.80 1.28
C ILE A 224 -3.07 -8.26 -0.06
N THR A 225 -2.89 -9.14 -1.02
CA THR A 225 -2.64 -8.80 -2.43
C THR A 225 -3.30 -9.83 -3.33
N ALA A 226 -3.48 -9.53 -4.61
CA ALA A 226 -4.12 -10.44 -5.54
C ALA A 226 -3.15 -10.86 -6.66
N SER A 227 -3.37 -12.06 -7.19
CA SER A 227 -2.70 -12.48 -8.42
C SER A 227 -3.22 -11.69 -9.60
N THR A 228 -2.33 -11.34 -10.53
CA THR A 228 -2.70 -10.78 -11.84
C THR A 228 -3.01 -11.87 -12.88
N LYS A 229 -2.74 -13.15 -12.57
CA LYS A 229 -2.84 -14.28 -13.51
C LYS A 229 -4.02 -15.21 -13.26
N GLU A 230 -4.53 -15.23 -12.04
CA GLU A 230 -5.61 -16.12 -11.62
C GLU A 230 -6.48 -15.41 -10.57
N ASN A 231 -7.69 -15.92 -10.33
CA ASN A 231 -8.60 -15.35 -9.34
C ASN A 231 -8.19 -15.78 -7.92
N ALA A 232 -7.02 -15.30 -7.46
CA ALA A 232 -6.47 -15.66 -6.17
C ALA A 232 -6.04 -14.43 -5.36
N VAL A 233 -6.21 -14.53 -4.04
CA VAL A 233 -5.79 -13.55 -3.03
C VAL A 233 -4.74 -14.19 -2.14
N PHE A 234 -3.64 -13.48 -1.91
CA PHE A 234 -2.62 -13.85 -0.96
C PHE A 234 -2.78 -13.01 0.30
N TYR A 235 -2.60 -13.62 1.47
CA TYR A 235 -2.54 -12.87 2.72
C TYR A 235 -1.47 -13.39 3.66
N HIS A 236 -0.94 -12.48 4.48
CA HIS A 236 0.08 -12.78 5.48
C HIS A 236 -0.51 -12.97 6.88
N SER A 237 -0.13 -14.07 7.52
CA SER A 237 -0.42 -14.32 8.93
C SER A 237 0.78 -14.95 9.64
N GLY A 238 1.26 -14.29 10.70
CA GLY A 238 2.39 -14.75 11.49
C GLY A 238 3.67 -14.89 10.68
N LYS A 239 4.03 -16.14 10.33
CA LYS A 239 5.23 -16.51 9.56
C LYS A 239 4.90 -17.18 8.23
N ALA A 240 3.63 -17.14 7.84
CA ALA A 240 3.12 -17.84 6.69
C ALA A 240 2.35 -16.90 5.76
N ILE A 241 2.39 -17.24 4.48
CA ILE A 241 1.57 -16.66 3.43
C ILE A 241 0.56 -17.72 3.02
N TYR A 242 -0.70 -17.35 2.93
CA TYR A 242 -1.79 -18.19 2.47
C TYR A 242 -2.27 -17.69 1.11
N LYS A 243 -2.77 -18.61 0.27
CA LYS A 243 -3.36 -18.32 -1.03
C LYS A 243 -4.79 -18.82 -1.05
N TYR A 244 -5.75 -17.92 -1.15
CA TYR A 244 -7.13 -18.25 -1.44
C TYR A 244 -7.39 -18.18 -2.95
N VAL A 245 -7.95 -19.24 -3.54
CA VAL A 245 -8.48 -19.21 -4.91
C VAL A 245 -10.00 -19.05 -4.85
N ASP A 246 -10.54 -18.06 -5.53
CA ASP A 246 -11.96 -17.73 -5.51
C ASP A 246 -12.83 -18.94 -5.87
N GLY A 247 -13.77 -19.28 -4.99
CA GLY A 247 -14.64 -20.46 -5.11
C GLY A 247 -14.04 -21.77 -4.58
N ASN A 248 -12.78 -21.78 -4.14
CA ASN A 248 -12.10 -22.99 -3.66
C ASN A 248 -11.54 -22.80 -2.24
N ALA A 249 -12.41 -22.99 -1.24
CA ALA A 249 -12.02 -22.91 0.18
C ALA A 249 -10.90 -23.89 0.58
N SER A 250 -10.74 -25.01 -0.12
CA SER A 250 -9.69 -25.99 0.17
C SER A 250 -8.28 -25.44 -0.09
N SER A 251 -8.13 -24.37 -0.87
CA SER A 251 -6.82 -23.73 -1.10
C SER A 251 -6.23 -23.11 0.17
N LEU A 252 -7.03 -22.95 1.24
CA LEU A 252 -6.62 -22.46 2.55
C LEU A 252 -6.23 -23.57 3.53
N ALA A 253 -6.29 -24.84 3.11
CA ALA A 253 -5.99 -25.98 3.98
C ALA A 253 -4.53 -25.98 4.45
N GLN A 254 -3.62 -25.41 3.66
CA GLN A 254 -2.19 -25.31 3.97
C GLN A 254 -1.66 -23.93 3.55
N PRO A 255 -0.59 -23.43 4.20
CA PRO A 255 0.05 -22.20 3.77
C PRO A 255 0.65 -22.38 2.37
N PHE A 256 0.56 -21.32 1.56
CA PHE A 256 1.25 -21.25 0.26
C PHE A 256 2.77 -21.25 0.44
N ARG A 257 3.26 -20.53 1.47
CA ARG A 257 4.65 -20.53 1.91
C ARG A 257 4.74 -20.34 3.43
N SER A 258 5.71 -21.00 4.06
CA SER A 258 6.07 -20.82 5.47
C SER A 258 7.57 -20.60 5.60
N ARG A 259 8.02 -19.85 6.63
CA ARG A 259 9.44 -19.77 6.99
C ARG A 259 9.82 -20.92 7.93
N SER A 260 10.82 -21.73 7.57
CA SER A 260 11.54 -22.61 8.51
C SER A 260 12.75 -21.89 9.11
N TYR A 261 13.09 -22.20 10.36
CA TYR A 261 14.08 -21.46 11.17
C TYR A 261 15.55 -21.58 10.73
N SER A 262 15.88 -22.35 9.69
CA SER A 262 17.27 -22.59 9.26
C SER A 262 17.83 -21.56 8.27
N GLU A 263 17.04 -20.58 7.82
CA GLU A 263 17.48 -19.60 6.82
C GLU A 263 17.41 -18.17 7.37
N LEU A 264 18.52 -17.81 8.02
CA LEU A 264 19.15 -16.50 8.16
C LEU A 264 18.35 -15.27 8.63
N SER A 265 18.96 -14.66 9.64
CA SER A 265 18.74 -13.36 10.26
C SER A 265 18.71 -12.20 9.26
N VAL A 266 17.56 -11.97 8.62
CA VAL A 266 17.15 -10.64 8.14
C VAL A 266 15.68 -10.45 8.49
N ASN A 267 15.41 -9.53 9.41
CA ASN A 267 14.07 -9.03 9.71
C ASN A 267 13.57 -8.25 8.47
N ILE A 268 13.01 -8.96 7.50
CA ILE A 268 12.27 -8.34 6.39
C ILE A 268 10.89 -7.98 6.94
N GLN A 269 10.81 -6.84 7.63
CA GLN A 269 9.54 -6.14 7.78
C GLN A 269 9.22 -5.50 6.42
N CYS A 270 8.06 -5.89 5.87
CA CYS A 270 7.39 -5.30 4.71
C CYS A 270 8.04 -5.55 3.34
N LEU A 271 7.65 -6.66 2.69
CA LEU A 271 7.59 -6.67 1.23
C LEU A 271 6.34 -5.89 0.81
N TYR A 272 6.57 -4.71 0.23
CA TYR A 272 5.57 -4.05 -0.61
C TYR A 272 5.47 -4.86 -1.89
N TRP A 273 4.35 -5.54 -2.08
CA TRP A 273 3.96 -6.02 -3.39
C TRP A 273 3.40 -4.81 -4.14
N CYS A 274 4.29 -4.00 -4.75
CA CYS A 274 3.86 -3.17 -5.86
C CYS A 274 3.34 -4.13 -6.93
N THR A 275 2.05 -4.04 -7.23
CA THR A 275 1.48 -4.66 -8.42
C THR A 275 2.02 -3.87 -9.61
N CYS A 276 2.83 -4.52 -10.43
CA CYS A 276 3.16 -4.04 -11.78
C CYS A 276 2.04 -4.46 -12.75
#